data_AF-A0A7C5QCI9-F1
#
_entry.id   AF-A0A7C5QCI9-F1
#
_cell.length_a   1.000
_cell.length_b   1.000
_cell.length_c   1.000
_cell.angle_alpha   90.00
_cell.angle_beta   90.00
_cell.angle_gamma   90.00
#
_symmetry.space_group_name_H-M   'P 1'
#
loop_
_entity.id
_entity.type
_entity.pdbx_description
1 polymer ?
#
loop_
_entity_poly.entity_id
_entity_poly.type
_entity_poly.pdbx_seq_one_letter_code
_entity_poly.pdbx_strand_id
1 'polypeptide(L)'
;MKRTAIFLFCFSLLLVVQSQGELIEKEEGIKALNSGNYDLAIEIFKACVDKQGDSGKLAAYCSFFLGRAYYEKGQMEEAIKYLKRAGEVYKEGMVVAHVSAGWYYWLGRAYYNTGKYNEAIVSFQKASSLAYENPES
;
A
#
# COMPACT_ATOMS: atom_id res chain seq x y z
N MET A 1 3.00 34.37 26.01
CA MET A 1 3.31 34.36 24.55
C MET A 1 4.55 33.53 24.16
N LYS A 2 5.68 33.56 24.88
CA LYS A 2 6.88 32.78 24.47
C LYS A 2 6.79 31.26 24.64
N ARG A 3 6.13 30.76 25.71
CA ARG A 3 6.03 29.32 26.00
C ARG A 3 5.15 28.54 25.02
N THR A 4 4.03 29.12 24.59
CA THR A 4 3.14 28.52 23.58
C THR A 4 3.78 28.50 22.20
N ALA A 5 4.56 29.51 21.82
CA ALA A 5 5.30 29.52 20.56
C ALA A 5 6.39 28.43 20.49
N ILE A 6 7.12 28.21 21.59
CA ILE A 6 8.12 27.13 21.69
C ILE A 6 7.45 25.76 21.63
N PHE A 7 6.32 25.57 22.32
CA PHE A 7 5.57 24.31 22.29
C PHE A 7 5.04 23.99 20.89
N LEU A 8 4.49 24.99 20.18
CA LEU A 8 4.04 24.83 18.80
C LEU A 8 5.18 24.53 17.82
N PHE A 9 6.35 25.13 18.04
CA PHE A 9 7.56 24.87 17.24
C PHE A 9 8.13 23.46 17.48
N CYS A 10 8.17 22.98 18.72
CA CYS A 10 8.61 21.62 19.03
C CYS A 10 7.62 20.57 18.53
N PHE A 11 6.31 20.84 18.61
CA PHE A 11 5.28 19.94 18.09
C PHE A 11 5.31 19.84 16.56
N SER A 12 5.49 20.96 15.85
CA SER A 12 5.63 20.93 14.39
C SER A 12 6.92 20.23 13.94
N LEU A 13 8.04 20.43 14.65
CA LEU A 13 9.29 19.73 14.36
C LEU A 13 9.16 18.21 14.56
N LEU A 14 8.47 17.78 15.62
CA LEU A 14 8.20 16.36 15.88
C LEU A 14 7.37 15.73 14.75
N LEU A 15 6.32 16.41 14.30
CA LEU A 15 5.48 15.95 13.17
C LEU A 15 6.30 15.86 11.87
N VAL A 16 7.21 16.81 11.64
CA VAL A 16 8.09 16.79 10.45
C VAL A 16 9.05 15.60 10.50
N VAL A 17 9.69 15.33 11.64
CA VAL A 17 10.60 14.18 11.78
C VAL A 17 9.85 12.86 11.61
N GLN A 18 8.65 12.73 12.17
CA GLN A 18 7.81 11.53 12.01
C GLN A 18 7.42 11.29 10.56
N SER A 19 6.99 12.35 9.84
CA SER A 19 6.61 12.24 8.43
C SER A 19 7.78 11.92 7.50
N GLN A 20 8.99 12.43 7.80
CA GLN A 20 10.19 12.07 7.05
C GLN A 20 10.60 10.60 7.28
N GLY A 21 10.53 10.11 8.52
CA GLY A 21 10.81 8.70 8.82
C GLY A 21 9.88 7.76 8.05
N GLU A 22 8.58 8.06 8.02
CA GLU A 22 7.61 7.26 7.25
C GLU A 22 7.90 7.28 5.75
N LEU A 23 8.36 8.40 5.19
CA LEU A 23 8.68 8.48 3.77
C LEU A 23 9.89 7.61 3.41
N ILE A 24 10.93 7.63 4.25
CA ILE A 24 12.16 6.85 4.04
C ILE A 24 11.87 5.35 4.06
N GLU A 25 11.08 4.87 5.03
CA GLU A 25 10.69 3.45 5.12
C GLU A 25 9.96 2.98 3.85
N LYS A 26 9.10 3.81 3.26
CA LYS A 26 8.38 3.47 2.02
C LYS A 26 9.32 3.34 0.83
N GLU A 27 10.25 4.28 0.67
CA GLU A 27 11.21 4.26 -0.43
C GLU A 27 12.13 3.05 -0.35
N GLU A 28 12.60 2.71 0.85
CA GLU A 28 13.40 1.52 1.09
C GLU A 28 12.63 0.24 0.78
N GLY A 29 11.37 0.14 1.22
CA GLY A 29 10.49 -0.99 0.90
C GLY A 29 10.28 -1.17 -0.60
N ILE A 30 10.04 -0.09 -1.35
CA ILE A 30 9.92 -0.14 -2.81
C ILE A 30 11.24 -0.58 -3.45
N LYS A 31 12.36 -0.04 -2.99
CA LYS A 31 13.68 -0.39 -3.52
C LYS A 31 14.00 -1.87 -3.27
N ALA A 32 13.70 -2.37 -2.08
CA ALA A 32 13.82 -3.79 -1.74
C ALA A 32 12.97 -4.66 -2.68
N LEU A 33 11.71 -4.27 -2.90
CA LEU A 33 10.80 -4.95 -3.82
C LEU A 33 11.33 -4.98 -5.26
N ASN A 34 11.80 -3.84 -5.77
CA ASN A 34 12.30 -3.72 -7.15
C ASN A 34 13.65 -4.42 -7.35
N SER A 35 14.42 -4.63 -6.29
CA SER A 35 15.70 -5.37 -6.33
C SER A 35 15.54 -6.88 -6.09
N GLY A 36 14.32 -7.36 -5.90
CA GLY A 36 14.05 -8.78 -5.64
C GLY A 36 14.26 -9.21 -4.18
N ASN A 37 14.60 -8.28 -3.29
CA ASN A 37 14.72 -8.55 -1.86
C ASN A 37 13.32 -8.53 -1.20
N TYR A 38 12.53 -9.55 -1.50
CA TYR A 38 11.14 -9.62 -1.06
C TYR A 38 11.00 -9.79 0.44
N ASP A 39 11.96 -10.44 1.11
CA ASP A 39 11.96 -10.57 2.57
C ASP A 39 12.05 -9.23 3.27
N LEU A 40 13.00 -8.38 2.85
CA LEU A 40 13.14 -7.02 3.39
C LEU A 40 11.90 -6.17 3.07
N ALA A 41 11.38 -6.28 1.84
CA ALA A 41 10.14 -5.57 1.49
C ALA A 41 8.96 -5.99 2.37
N ILE A 42 8.79 -7.29 2.64
CA ILE A 42 7.75 -7.81 3.53
C ILE A 42 7.94 -7.26 4.95
N GLU A 43 9.16 -7.28 5.49
CA GLU A 43 9.46 -6.77 6.82
C GLU A 43 9.03 -5.30 6.97
N ILE A 44 9.50 -4.45 6.05
CA ILE A 44 9.22 -3.02 6.03
C ILE A 44 7.71 -2.75 5.92
N PHE A 45 7.04 -3.35 4.93
CA PHE A 45 5.63 -3.07 4.72
C PHE A 45 4.72 -3.68 5.78
N LYS A 46 5.13 -4.78 6.43
CA LYS A 46 4.43 -5.34 7.59
C LYS A 46 4.51 -4.40 8.78
N ALA A 47 5.70 -3.88 9.11
CA ALA A 47 5.86 -2.87 10.15
C ALA A 47 5.01 -1.62 9.86
N CYS A 48 4.95 -1.19 8.60
CA CYS A 48 4.07 -0.08 8.22
C CYS A 48 2.58 -0.42 8.45
N VAL A 49 2.10 -1.59 8.03
CA VAL A 49 0.70 -2.00 8.26
C VAL A 49 0.38 -2.02 9.75
N ASP A 50 1.27 -2.55 10.58
CA ASP A 50 1.09 -2.64 12.04
C ASP A 50 0.99 -1.25 12.69
N LYS A 51 1.68 -0.24 12.14
CA LYS A 51 1.66 1.16 12.63
C LYS A 51 0.38 1.93 12.25
N GLN A 52 -0.16 1.68 11.06
CA GLN A 52 -1.18 2.56 10.45
C GLN A 52 -2.63 2.15 10.76
N GLY A 53 -2.84 0.96 11.32
CA GLY A 53 -4.17 0.44 11.63
C GLY A 53 -5.01 0.13 10.39
N ASP A 54 -6.34 0.19 10.53
CA ASP A 54 -7.29 -0.31 9.52
C ASP A 54 -7.90 0.79 8.63
N SER A 55 -7.31 1.99 8.57
CA SER A 55 -7.87 3.07 7.74
C SER A 55 -6.84 4.08 7.23
N GLY A 56 -7.17 4.73 6.10
CA GLY A 56 -6.39 5.83 5.55
C GLY A 56 -5.49 5.44 4.38
N LYS A 57 -4.98 6.47 3.68
CA LYS A 57 -4.16 6.30 2.47
C LYS A 57 -2.92 5.44 2.72
N LEU A 58 -2.29 5.62 3.87
CA LEU A 58 -1.06 4.93 4.18
C LEU A 58 -1.30 3.46 4.55
N ALA A 59 -2.41 3.14 5.23
CA ALA A 59 -2.83 1.76 5.45
C ALA A 59 -3.10 1.03 4.12
N ALA A 60 -3.75 1.70 3.16
CA ALA A 60 -3.99 1.14 1.82
C ALA A 60 -2.67 0.89 1.07
N TYR A 61 -1.79 1.88 1.08
CA TYR A 61 -0.48 1.83 0.45
C TYR A 61 0.38 0.68 1.00
N CYS A 62 0.52 0.58 2.33
CA CYS A 62 1.37 -0.44 2.93
C CYS A 62 0.77 -1.84 2.75
N SER A 63 -0.55 -1.99 2.81
CA SER A 63 -1.21 -3.25 2.49
C SER A 63 -0.99 -3.66 1.04
N PHE A 64 -1.05 -2.71 0.10
CA PHE A 64 -0.80 -2.98 -1.32
C PHE A 64 0.62 -3.51 -1.56
N PHE A 65 1.63 -2.79 -1.09
CA PHE A 65 3.02 -3.18 -1.32
C PHE A 65 3.42 -4.44 -0.56
N LEU A 66 2.86 -4.68 0.63
CA LEU A 66 3.01 -5.95 1.34
C LEU A 66 2.41 -7.11 0.53
N GLY A 67 1.21 -6.93 -0.01
CA GLY A 67 0.56 -7.91 -0.87
C GLY A 67 1.36 -8.19 -2.15
N ARG A 68 1.92 -7.15 -2.78
CA ARG A 68 2.82 -7.31 -3.95
C ARG A 68 4.10 -8.05 -3.57
N ALA A 69 4.72 -7.73 -2.43
CA ALA A 69 5.93 -8.43 -1.98
C ALA A 69 5.68 -9.92 -1.74
N TYR A 70 4.56 -10.28 -1.12
CA TYR A 70 4.15 -11.69 -0.98
C TYR A 70 3.88 -12.36 -2.34
N TYR A 71 3.26 -11.65 -3.29
CA TYR A 71 3.02 -12.17 -4.63
C TYR A 71 4.34 -12.53 -5.34
N GLU A 72 5.29 -11.59 -5.36
CA GLU A 72 6.59 -11.79 -6.02
C GLU A 72 7.41 -12.89 -5.34
N LYS A 73 7.24 -13.06 -4.02
CA LYS A 73 7.85 -14.17 -3.26
C LYS A 73 7.17 -15.53 -3.48
N GLY A 74 6.04 -15.58 -4.17
CA GLY A 74 5.30 -16.83 -4.42
C GLY A 74 4.26 -17.19 -3.35
N GLN A 75 4.07 -16.35 -2.32
CA GLN A 75 3.15 -16.60 -1.20
C GLN A 75 1.75 -16.06 -1.53
N MET A 76 1.02 -16.78 -2.38
CA MET A 76 -0.20 -16.27 -3.02
C MET A 76 -1.35 -15.98 -2.04
N GLU A 77 -1.52 -16.79 -0.99
CA GLU A 77 -2.59 -16.60 -0.01
C GLU A 77 -2.42 -15.30 0.78
N GLU A 78 -1.20 -15.01 1.23
CA GLU A 78 -0.88 -13.75 1.91
C GLU A 78 -0.96 -12.56 0.94
N ALA A 79 -0.55 -12.76 -0.32
CA ALA A 79 -0.73 -11.74 -1.36
C ALA A 79 -2.22 -11.36 -1.51
N ILE A 80 -3.10 -12.36 -1.69
CA ILE A 80 -4.55 -12.15 -1.79
C ILE A 80 -5.08 -11.40 -0.56
N LYS A 81 -4.71 -11.84 0.64
CA LYS A 81 -5.15 -11.23 1.90
C LYS A 81 -4.82 -9.73 1.97
N TYR A 82 -3.57 -9.36 1.72
CA TYR A 82 -3.14 -7.97 1.84
C TYR A 82 -3.57 -7.09 0.66
N LEU A 83 -3.70 -7.65 -0.55
CA LEU A 83 -4.26 -6.94 -1.70
C LEU A 83 -5.76 -6.67 -1.54
N LYS A 84 -6.52 -7.60 -0.95
CA LYS A 84 -7.92 -7.35 -0.55
C LYS A 84 -8.00 -6.24 0.50
N ARG A 85 -7.19 -6.34 1.55
CA ARG A 85 -7.11 -5.32 2.60
C ARG A 85 -6.84 -3.93 2.02
N ALA A 86 -5.92 -3.81 1.06
CA ALA A 86 -5.63 -2.55 0.38
C ALA A 86 -6.87 -1.92 -0.26
N GLY A 87 -7.70 -2.73 -0.93
CA GLY A 87 -8.97 -2.30 -1.51
C GLY A 87 -10.07 -2.01 -0.50
N GLU A 88 -10.09 -2.69 0.65
CA GLU A 88 -11.09 -2.49 1.72
C GLU A 88 -10.84 -1.22 2.53
N VAL A 89 -9.57 -0.91 2.83
CA VAL A 89 -9.20 0.31 3.57
C VAL A 89 -9.14 1.54 2.65
N TYR A 90 -9.12 1.33 1.34
CA TYR A 90 -9.26 2.38 0.35
C TYR A 90 -10.72 2.86 0.25
N LYS A 91 -10.95 4.12 0.62
CA LYS A 91 -12.21 4.83 0.46
C LYS A 91 -12.17 5.66 -0.82
N GLU A 92 -13.30 5.71 -1.51
CA GLU A 92 -13.54 6.52 -2.70
C GLU A 92 -13.17 8.00 -2.45
N GLY A 93 -12.54 8.64 -3.45
CA GLY A 93 -11.98 9.99 -3.33
C GLY A 93 -10.57 10.09 -2.74
N MET A 94 -9.99 9.00 -2.23
CA MET A 94 -8.58 9.00 -1.82
C MET A 94 -7.65 8.88 -3.04
N VAL A 95 -7.15 9.99 -3.56
CA VAL A 95 -6.04 9.91 -4.54
C VAL A 95 -4.79 9.39 -3.82
N VAL A 96 -4.35 8.19 -4.21
CA VAL A 96 -3.03 7.65 -3.89
C VAL A 96 -2.22 7.71 -5.19
N ALA A 97 -1.42 8.76 -5.34
CA ALA A 97 -0.56 8.95 -6.50
C ALA A 97 0.28 7.69 -6.74
N HIS A 98 0.36 7.23 -8.00
CA HIS A 98 1.12 6.05 -8.43
C HIS A 98 0.62 4.68 -7.93
N VAL A 99 -0.58 4.59 -7.34
CA VAL A 99 -1.16 3.32 -6.85
C VAL A 99 -2.61 3.09 -7.32
N SER A 100 -3.23 4.06 -7.99
CA SER A 100 -4.59 3.93 -8.53
C SER A 100 -4.71 2.70 -9.44
N ALA A 101 -5.66 1.82 -9.10
CA ALA A 101 -5.96 0.53 -9.74
C ALA A 101 -4.92 -0.62 -9.60
N GLY A 102 -3.72 -0.36 -9.06
CA GLY A 102 -2.67 -1.38 -8.96
C GLY A 102 -3.09 -2.62 -8.16
N TRP A 103 -3.67 -2.46 -6.96
CA TRP A 103 -4.00 -3.61 -6.10
C TRP A 103 -5.03 -4.57 -6.72
N TYR A 104 -6.01 -4.08 -7.49
CA TYR A 104 -7.01 -4.96 -8.14
C TYR A 104 -6.39 -5.78 -9.27
N TYR A 105 -5.43 -5.20 -10.00
CA TYR A 105 -4.66 -5.93 -11.00
C TYR A 105 -3.83 -7.04 -10.34
N TRP A 106 -3.07 -6.72 -9.30
CA TRP A 106 -2.27 -7.72 -8.58
C TRP A 106 -3.14 -8.77 -7.89
N LEU A 107 -4.31 -8.39 -7.39
CA LEU A 107 -5.28 -9.32 -6.81
C LEU A 107 -5.80 -10.30 -7.87
N GLY A 108 -6.13 -9.79 -9.06
CA GLY A 108 -6.53 -10.63 -10.19
C GLY A 108 -5.43 -11.62 -10.57
N ARG A 109 -4.18 -11.19 -10.61
CA ARG A 109 -3.03 -12.08 -10.85
C ARG A 109 -2.86 -13.14 -9.77
N ALA A 110 -3.01 -12.78 -8.49
CA ALA A 110 -2.90 -13.71 -7.38
C ALA A 110 -4.01 -14.77 -7.41
N TYR A 111 -5.25 -14.36 -7.71
CA TYR A 111 -6.35 -15.29 -7.93
C TYR A 111 -6.13 -16.20 -9.13
N TYR A 112 -5.64 -15.66 -10.25
CA TYR A 112 -5.32 -16.45 -11.43
C TYR A 112 -4.28 -17.54 -11.13
N ASN A 113 -3.20 -17.17 -10.44
CA ASN A 113 -2.13 -18.10 -10.05
C ASN A 113 -2.60 -19.20 -9.08
N THR A 114 -3.70 -18.97 -8.35
CA THR A 114 -4.29 -19.95 -7.43
C THR A 114 -5.50 -20.68 -8.01
N GLY A 115 -5.75 -20.55 -9.32
CA GLY A 115 -6.86 -21.23 -10.02
C GLY A 115 -8.24 -20.63 -9.77
N LYS A 116 -8.32 -19.49 -9.07
CA LYS A 116 -9.57 -18.79 -8.73
C LYS A 116 -9.99 -17.85 -9.86
N TYR A 117 -10.30 -18.43 -11.01
CA TYR A 117 -10.45 -17.66 -12.25
C TYR A 117 -11.62 -16.68 -12.24
N ASN A 118 -12.73 -17.01 -11.58
CA ASN A 118 -13.89 -16.12 -11.49
C ASN A 118 -13.54 -14.86 -10.69
N GLU A 119 -12.88 -15.02 -9.55
CA GLU A 119 -12.40 -13.91 -8.72
C GLU A 119 -11.33 -13.08 -9.42
N ALA A 120 -10.49 -13.74 -10.23
CA ALA A 120 -9.52 -13.05 -11.07
C ALA A 120 -10.21 -12.12 -12.09
N ILE A 121 -11.22 -12.61 -12.82
CA ILE A 121 -12.00 -11.82 -13.80
C ILE A 121 -12.62 -10.60 -13.13
N VAL A 122 -13.30 -10.79 -12.00
CA VAL A 122 -13.93 -9.69 -11.25
C VAL A 122 -12.90 -8.64 -10.84
N SER A 123 -11.73 -9.09 -10.36
CA SER A 123 -10.64 -8.19 -9.94
C SER A 123 -10.07 -7.40 -11.12
N PHE A 124 -9.84 -8.04 -12.27
CA PHE A 124 -9.37 -7.36 -13.48
C PHE A 124 -10.38 -6.37 -14.05
N GLN A 125 -11.68 -6.72 -14.06
CA GLN A 125 -12.73 -5.80 -14.47
C GLN A 125 -12.76 -4.54 -13.61
N LYS A 126 -12.59 -4.71 -12.28
CA LYS A 126 -12.51 -3.57 -11.37
C LYS A 126 -11.28 -2.70 -11.59
N ALA A 127 -10.12 -3.32 -11.84
CA ALA A 127 -8.91 -2.59 -12.22
C ALA A 127 -9.13 -1.78 -13.52
N SER A 128 -9.75 -2.38 -14.53
CA SER A 128 -10.05 -1.72 -15.81
C SER A 128 -11.04 -0.57 -15.68
N SER A 129 -12.10 -0.71 -14.87
CA SER A 129 -13.08 0.35 -14.63
C SER A 129 -12.43 1.58 -14.01
N LEU A 130 -11.60 1.36 -12.97
CA LEU A 130 -10.91 2.43 -12.27
C LEU A 130 -9.87 3.15 -13.13
N ALA A 131 -9.20 2.43 -14.03
CA ALA A 131 -8.27 3.04 -14.99
C ALA A 131 -9.01 3.87 -16.05
N TYR A 132 -10.18 3.42 -16.50
CA TYR A 132 -11.00 4.17 -17.46
C TYR A 132 -11.60 5.44 -16.84
N GLU A 133 -12.02 5.38 -15.58
CA GLU A 133 -12.54 6.52 -14.82
C GLU A 133 -11.44 7.54 -14.46
N ASN A 134 -10.18 7.15 -14.47
CA ASN A 134 -9.05 7.99 -14.07
C ASN A 134 -7.88 7.90 -15.08
N PRO A 135 -8.04 8.46 -16.29
CA PRO A 135 -7.11 8.24 -17.41
C PRO A 135 -5.70 8.84 -17.24
N GLU A 136 -5.45 9.58 -16.15
CA GLU A 136 -4.12 10.13 -15.81
C GLU A 136 -3.31 9.22 -14.84
N SER A 137 -3.84 8.05 -14.48
CA SER A 137 -3.20 7.09 -13.54
C SER A 137 -2.02 6.31 -14.12
#